data_AF-A0A6N7IKK7-F1
#
_entry.id   AF-A0A6N7IKK7-F1
#
_cell.length_a   1.000
_cell.length_b   1.000
_cell.length_c   1.000
_cell.angle_alpha   90.00
_cell.angle_beta   90.00
_cell.angle_gamma   90.00
#
_symmetry.space_group_name_H-M   'P 1'
#
loop_
_entity.id
_entity.type
_entity.pdbx_description
1 polymer ?
#
loop_
_entity_poly.entity_id
_entity_poly.type
_entity_poly.pdbx_seq_one_letter_code
_entity_poly.pdbx_strand_id
1 'polypeptide(L)'
;MGTGRCGMGGDDDIKVRPEDLKKAGENATAIGGELLSHRDDIQASAKTISGGLSGFALAEAHNTCAQAWEKELDALGRNISEAGTGLRDNAKNYDITDSLGSKGFDSLGSMLGE
;
A
#
# COMPACT_ATOMS: atom_id res chain seq x y z
N MET A 1 -46.60 6.48 -8.48
CA MET A 1 -46.08 7.65 -7.75
C MET A 1 -45.75 7.20 -6.33
N GLY A 2 -44.50 6.77 -6.11
CA GLY A 2 -44.00 6.44 -4.77
C GLY A 2 -42.94 7.46 -4.42
N THR A 3 -43.22 8.31 -3.44
CA THR A 3 -42.31 9.33 -2.94
C THR A 3 -41.13 8.65 -2.24
N GLY A 4 -39.92 8.99 -2.68
CA GLY A 4 -38.68 8.53 -2.09
C GLY A 4 -38.64 8.87 -0.61
N ARG A 5 -38.57 7.83 0.21
CA ARG A 5 -38.32 7.95 1.64
C ARG A 5 -36.82 7.75 1.84
N CYS A 6 -36.05 8.83 1.67
CA CYS A 6 -34.68 8.88 2.16
C CYS A 6 -34.75 8.91 3.69
N GLY A 7 -34.70 7.72 4.29
CA GLY A 7 -34.50 7.55 5.73
C GLY A 7 -33.05 7.82 6.08
N MET A 8 -32.87 8.67 7.08
CA MET A 8 -31.61 9.09 7.71
C MET A 8 -30.64 7.95 8.05
N GLY A 9 -29.35 8.26 8.02
CA GLY A 9 -28.34 7.50 8.75
C GLY A 9 -26.90 7.82 8.33
N GLY A 10 -26.25 8.77 9.00
CA GLY A 10 -24.80 8.91 9.02
C GLY A 10 -24.24 10.27 8.60
N ASP A 11 -24.42 11.30 9.44
CA ASP A 11 -23.46 12.41 9.56
C ASP A 11 -22.15 11.91 10.22
N ASP A 12 -21.58 10.81 9.71
CA ASP A 12 -20.17 10.55 9.93
C ASP A 12 -19.47 11.34 8.82
N ASP A 13 -19.14 12.59 9.12
CA ASP A 13 -18.22 13.39 8.35
C ASP A 13 -17.03 12.48 8.02
N ILE A 14 -16.92 12.00 6.77
CA ILE A 14 -15.83 11.12 6.32
C ILE A 14 -14.60 12.02 6.28
N LYS A 15 -14.06 12.29 7.46
CA LYS A 15 -12.91 13.16 7.65
C LYS A 15 -11.70 12.30 7.41
N VAL A 16 -11.15 12.44 6.21
CA VAL A 16 -9.90 11.78 5.87
C VAL A 16 -8.82 12.27 6.82
N ARG A 17 -8.04 11.32 7.34
CA ARG A 17 -6.94 11.52 8.28
C ARG A 17 -5.62 11.29 7.54
N PRO A 18 -4.97 12.33 6.99
CA PRO A 18 -3.75 12.18 6.20
C PRO A 18 -2.62 11.48 6.96
N GLU A 19 -2.55 11.67 8.28
CA GLU A 19 -1.61 11.00 9.19
C GLU A 19 -1.80 9.48 9.23
N ASP A 20 -3.05 9.01 9.25
CA ASP A 20 -3.38 7.58 9.25
C ASP A 20 -3.07 6.96 7.88
N LEU A 21 -3.35 7.69 6.79
CA LEU A 21 -2.97 7.28 5.43
C LEU A 21 -1.46 7.18 5.27
N LYS A 22 -0.71 8.18 5.77
CA LYS A 22 0.76 8.17 5.73
C LYS A 22 1.33 6.98 6.49
N LYS A 23 0.85 6.73 7.72
CA LYS A 23 1.29 5.61 8.55
C LYS A 23 0.95 4.25 7.92
N ALA A 24 -0.27 4.11 7.40
CA ALA A 24 -0.67 2.91 6.66
C ALA A 24 0.22 2.69 5.43
N GLY A 25 0.55 3.76 4.72
CA GLY A 25 1.44 3.69 3.56
C GLY A 25 2.88 3.33 3.91
N GLU A 26 3.44 3.88 4.99
CA GLU A 26 4.76 3.50 5.51
C GLU A 26 4.82 2.02 5.91
N ASN A 27 3.79 1.55 6.63
CA ASN A 27 3.68 0.14 7.02
C ASN A 27 3.56 -0.78 5.80
N ALA A 28 2.74 -0.41 4.81
CA ALA A 28 2.59 -1.18 3.58
C ALA A 28 3.92 -1.24 2.81
N THR A 29 4.62 -0.12 2.63
CA THR A 29 5.94 -0.13 1.98
C THR A 29 6.95 -1.00 2.74
N ALA A 30 6.95 -0.96 4.09
CA ALA A 30 7.81 -1.81 4.90
C ALA A 30 7.51 -3.30 4.72
N ILE A 31 6.24 -3.70 4.84
CA ILE A 31 5.80 -5.09 4.64
C ILE A 31 6.11 -5.57 3.22
N GLY A 32 5.87 -4.71 2.21
CA GLY A 32 6.21 -5.01 0.83
C GLY A 32 7.70 -5.28 0.66
N GLY A 33 8.57 -4.47 1.28
CA GLY A 33 10.02 -4.70 1.30
C GLY A 33 10.42 -6.00 2.01
N GLU A 34 9.81 -6.32 3.16
CA GLU A 34 10.07 -7.56 3.89
C GLU A 34 9.71 -8.81 3.07
N LEU A 35 8.58 -8.77 2.34
CA LEU A 35 8.18 -9.86 1.46
C LEU A 35 9.18 -10.11 0.33
N LEU A 36 9.73 -9.04 -0.25
CA LEU A 36 10.77 -9.15 -1.27
C LEU A 36 12.09 -9.69 -0.70
N SER A 37 12.41 -9.37 0.57
CA SER A 37 13.56 -9.97 1.25
C SER A 37 13.35 -11.47 1.50
N HIS A 38 12.18 -11.87 1.99
CA HIS A 38 11.87 -13.29 2.21
C HIS A 38 11.87 -14.10 0.90
N ARG A 39 11.44 -13.50 -0.21
CA ARG A 39 11.58 -14.08 -1.55
C ARG A 39 13.04 -14.44 -1.85
N ASP A 40 13.97 -13.53 -1.57
CA ASP A 40 15.40 -13.73 -1.85
C ASP A 40 16.00 -14.85 -0.98
N ASP A 41 15.59 -14.93 0.29
CA ASP A 41 16.01 -15.99 1.21
C ASP A 41 15.50 -17.38 0.76
N ILE A 42 14.26 -17.45 0.30
CA ILE A 42 13.66 -18.68 -0.25
C ILE A 42 14.39 -19.12 -1.52
N GLN A 43 14.69 -18.19 -2.42
CA GLN A 43 15.48 -18.43 -3.63
C GLN A 43 16.87 -18.99 -3.31
N ALA A 44 17.59 -18.36 -2.36
CA ALA A 44 18.91 -18.80 -1.95
C ALA A 44 18.88 -20.21 -1.33
N SER A 45 17.89 -20.48 -0.49
CA SER A 45 17.66 -21.78 0.13
C SER A 45 17.35 -22.85 -0.92
N ALA A 46 16.47 -22.54 -1.87
CA ALA A 46 16.11 -23.44 -2.94
C ALA A 46 17.28 -23.79 -3.85
N LYS A 47 18.11 -22.80 -4.21
CA LYS A 47 19.33 -23.04 -4.99
C LYS A 47 20.30 -23.97 -4.26
N THR A 48 20.45 -23.78 -2.96
CA THR A 48 21.31 -24.64 -2.11
C THR A 48 20.80 -26.08 -2.07
N ILE A 49 19.51 -26.27 -1.83
CA ILE A 49 18.87 -27.59 -1.77
C ILE A 49 18.96 -28.31 -3.13
N SER A 50 18.60 -27.63 -4.21
CA SER A 50 18.63 -28.21 -5.56
C SER A 50 20.04 -28.52 -6.03
N GLY A 51 21.05 -27.75 -5.60
CA GLY A 51 22.46 -28.09 -5.82
C GLY A 51 22.88 -29.36 -5.10
N GLY A 52 22.43 -29.56 -3.86
CA GLY A 52 22.68 -30.79 -3.08
C GLY A 52 21.94 -32.02 -3.60
N LEU A 53 20.80 -31.81 -4.26
CA LEU A 53 19.95 -32.87 -4.85
C LEU A 53 20.16 -33.04 -6.36
N SER A 54 21.24 -32.50 -6.94
CA SER A 54 21.45 -32.52 -8.39
C SER A 54 21.39 -33.95 -8.95
N GLY A 55 20.55 -34.18 -9.97
CA GLY A 55 20.34 -35.49 -10.58
C GLY A 55 19.16 -36.30 -10.02
N PHE A 56 18.51 -35.83 -8.95
CA PHE A 56 17.26 -36.41 -8.46
C PHE A 56 16.05 -35.61 -8.97
N ALA A 57 14.98 -36.32 -9.34
CA ALA A 57 13.71 -35.69 -9.75
C ALA A 57 13.13 -34.73 -8.70
N LEU A 58 13.46 -34.97 -7.42
CA LEU A 58 13.06 -34.09 -6.31
C LEU A 58 13.66 -32.68 -6.43
N ALA A 59 14.86 -32.52 -7.01
CA ALA A 59 15.48 -31.21 -7.21
C ALA A 59 14.70 -30.34 -8.19
N GLU A 60 14.19 -30.94 -9.27
CA GLU A 60 13.39 -30.23 -10.28
C GLU A 60 12.03 -29.80 -9.71
N ALA A 61 11.37 -30.69 -8.96
CA ALA A 61 10.13 -30.36 -8.26
C ALA A 61 10.32 -29.24 -7.23
N HIS A 62 11.43 -29.27 -6.47
CA HIS A 62 11.77 -28.24 -5.51
C HIS A 62 12.04 -26.88 -6.18
N ASN A 63 12.84 -26.86 -7.25
CA ASN A 63 13.09 -25.64 -8.03
C ASN A 63 11.80 -25.04 -8.59
N THR A 64 10.91 -25.87 -9.13
CA THR A 64 9.64 -25.42 -9.69
C THR A 64 8.75 -24.79 -8.61
N CYS A 65 8.68 -25.43 -7.44
CA CYS A 65 7.94 -24.90 -6.29
C CYS A 65 8.54 -23.55 -5.82
N ALA A 66 9.86 -23.46 -5.71
CA ALA A 66 10.54 -22.24 -5.30
C ALA A 66 10.32 -21.08 -6.28
N GLN A 67 10.34 -21.34 -7.58
CA GLN A 67 10.04 -20.34 -8.61
C GLN A 67 8.58 -19.87 -8.56
N ALA A 68 7.63 -20.78 -8.29
CA ALA A 68 6.24 -20.39 -8.10
C ALA A 68 6.07 -19.46 -6.90
N TRP A 69 6.68 -19.80 -5.76
CA TRP A 69 6.70 -18.95 -4.57
C TRP A 69 7.37 -17.61 -4.81
N GLU A 70 8.48 -17.59 -5.53
CA GLU A 70 9.19 -16.36 -5.90
C GLU A 70 8.25 -15.38 -6.62
N LYS A 71 7.53 -15.88 -7.63
CA LYS A 71 6.63 -15.08 -8.44
C LYS A 71 5.48 -14.48 -7.62
N GLU A 72 4.86 -15.28 -6.75
CA GLU A 72 3.75 -14.82 -5.90
C GLU A 72 4.23 -13.80 -4.86
N LEU A 73 5.41 -14.02 -4.25
CA LEU A 73 5.98 -13.08 -3.29
C LEU A 73 6.44 -11.77 -3.95
N ASP A 74 7.02 -11.83 -5.15
CA ASP A 74 7.37 -10.63 -5.92
C ASP A 74 6.13 -9.81 -6.27
N ALA A 75 5.08 -10.46 -6.79
CA ALA A 75 3.84 -9.80 -7.12
C ALA A 75 3.17 -9.18 -5.89
N LEU A 76 3.07 -9.92 -4.79
CA LEU A 76 2.47 -9.44 -3.54
C LEU A 76 3.27 -8.27 -2.94
N GLY A 77 4.60 -8.41 -2.84
CA GLY A 77 5.48 -7.39 -2.30
C GLY A 77 5.42 -6.08 -3.09
N ARG A 78 5.38 -6.15 -4.42
CA ARG A 78 5.20 -4.99 -5.30
C ARG A 78 3.83 -4.33 -5.13
N ASN A 79 2.76 -5.12 -5.18
CA ASN A 79 1.39 -4.60 -5.04
C ASN A 79 1.19 -3.87 -3.70
N ILE A 80 1.70 -4.43 -2.60
CA ILE A 80 1.63 -3.79 -1.29
C ILE A 80 2.48 -2.52 -1.25
N SER A 81 3.68 -2.54 -1.84
CA SER A 81 4.55 -1.35 -1.90
C SER A 81 3.94 -0.22 -2.73
N GLU A 82 3.32 -0.54 -3.87
CA GLU A 82 2.61 0.39 -4.73
C GLU A 82 1.39 0.98 -4.02
N ALA A 83 0.58 0.14 -3.37
CA ALA A 83 -0.53 0.61 -2.54
C ALA A 83 -0.03 1.55 -1.41
N GLY A 84 1.09 1.21 -0.76
CA GLY A 84 1.69 2.05 0.27
C GLY A 84 2.15 3.41 -0.26
N THR A 85 2.72 3.43 -1.47
CA THR A 85 3.08 4.68 -2.16
C THR A 85 1.85 5.52 -2.45
N GLY A 86 0.79 4.91 -3.00
CA GLY A 86 -0.47 5.59 -3.27
C GLY A 86 -1.14 6.19 -2.03
N LEU A 87 -1.07 5.50 -0.88
CA LEU A 87 -1.58 6.04 0.39
C LEU A 87 -0.80 7.27 0.84
N ARG A 88 0.54 7.27 0.69
CA ARG A 88 1.39 8.40 1.04
C ARG A 88 1.19 9.59 0.10
N ASP A 89 1.01 9.34 -1.19
CA ASP A 89 0.71 10.38 -2.17
C ASP A 89 -0.66 11.00 -1.90
N ASN A 90 -1.65 10.19 -1.57
CA ASN A 90 -2.97 10.68 -1.15
C ASN A 90 -2.88 11.54 0.11
N ALA A 91 -2.17 11.09 1.15
CA ALA A 91 -1.94 11.87 2.36
C ALA A 91 -1.34 13.25 2.04
N LYS A 92 -0.31 13.28 1.19
CA LYS A 92 0.34 14.52 0.75
C LYS A 92 -0.62 15.44 -0.01
N ASN A 93 -1.50 14.90 -0.84
CA ASN A 93 -2.49 15.69 -1.58
C ASN A 93 -3.52 16.35 -0.65
N TYR A 94 -3.93 15.68 0.43
CA TYR A 94 -4.77 16.29 1.47
C TYR A 94 -4.03 17.42 2.18
N ASP A 95 -2.78 17.22 2.61
CA ASP A 95 -1.98 18.27 3.27
C ASP A 95 -1.83 19.53 2.38
N ILE A 96 -1.59 19.34 1.07
CA ILE A 96 -1.50 20.44 0.10
C ILE A 96 -2.84 21.17 -0.02
N THR A 97 -3.93 20.42 -0.13
CA THR A 97 -5.28 21.00 -0.28
C THR A 97 -5.65 21.81 0.95
N ASP A 98 -5.40 21.31 2.16
CA ASP A 98 -5.65 22.01 3.42
C ASP A 98 -4.78 23.26 3.56
N SER A 99 -3.51 23.20 3.14
CA SER A 99 -2.63 24.37 3.13
C SER A 99 -3.10 25.45 2.15
N LEU A 100 -3.60 25.07 0.97
CA LEU A 100 -4.15 26.02 0.00
C LEU A 100 -5.46 26.62 0.47
N GLY A 101 -6.33 25.80 1.06
CA GLY A 101 -7.59 26.24 1.66
C GLY A 101 -7.37 27.29 2.75
N SER A 102 -6.54 26.97 3.76
CA SER A 102 -6.25 27.92 4.85
C SER A 102 -5.70 29.25 4.35
N LYS A 103 -4.69 29.24 3.47
CA LYS A 103 -4.14 30.47 2.88
C LYS A 103 -5.16 31.29 2.09
N GLY A 104 -6.05 30.62 1.36
CA GLY A 104 -7.12 31.28 0.62
C GLY A 104 -8.14 31.96 1.55
N PHE A 105 -8.54 31.28 2.62
CA PHE A 105 -9.44 31.83 3.63
C PHE A 105 -8.80 32.96 4.44
N ASP A 106 -7.52 32.84 4.80
CA ASP A 106 -6.78 33.90 5.49
C ASP A 106 -6.69 35.17 4.62
N SER A 107 -6.44 35.01 3.31
CA SER A 107 -6.42 36.13 2.37
C SER A 107 -7.78 36.81 2.23
N LEU A 108 -8.87 36.04 2.19
CA LEU A 108 -10.23 36.59 2.14
C LEU A 108 -10.64 37.27 3.44
N GLY A 109 -10.28 36.68 4.58
CA GLY A 109 -10.52 37.26 5.91
C GLY A 109 -9.78 38.59 6.10
N SER A 110 -8.54 38.68 5.59
CA SER A 110 -7.78 39.93 5.58
C SER A 110 -8.38 41.00 4.66
N MET A 111 -9.08 40.63 3.60
CA MET A 111 -9.72 41.58 2.66
C MET A 111 -11.10 42.07 3.12
N LEU A 112 -11.79 41.28 3.95
CA LEU A 112 -13.14 41.61 4.48
C LEU A 112 -13.11 42.26 5.86
N GLY A 113 -11.93 42.37 6.48
CA GLY A 113 -11.72 42.93 7.82
C GLY A 113 -11.26 44.39 7.87
N GLU A 114 -11.17 45.08 6.73
CA GLU A 114 -10.99 46.54 6.62
C GLU A 114 -12.32 47.23 6.24
#